data_AF-A0A661ZNK4-F1
#
_entry.id   AF-A0A661ZNK4-F1
#
_cell.length_a   1.000
_cell.length_b   1.000
_cell.length_c   1.000
_cell.angle_alpha   90.00
_cell.angle_beta   90.00
_cell.angle_gamma   90.00
#
_symmetry.space_group_name_H-M   'P 1'
#
loop_
_entity.id
_entity.type
_entity.pdbx_description
1 polymer ?
#
loop_
_entity_poly.entity_id
_entity_poly.type
_entity_poly.pdbx_seq_one_letter_code
_entity_poly.pdbx_strand_id
1 'polypeptide(L)'
;ASSYSALGMIYSKMGMDRKAVAQLEKAIDVLEKSTITNASLVIYQNAAEVNYKLNNFNDAYKYLQISYEMKDSIFSKEKIEALHNIQTKYETVKKEHKIKDLEYQQNLQQSKEVVLIGWLIALVIVILVFAIAFYMKRKKDKELALQKDDLHKKEKALSVLEMEKMNRKEGELQKELNYKSKQLTTHALNMMQKNKLLQELQKDVIMLSENSKSNSKQDFNPVIRALDRNLKLNQDWDLFKKYFEDVNKEFYAKLKDINQEITVSEMRLAALVKLKMNIKETASVLNLEPTSVKTARYRLKKKLHIAPERDLSDFIGHL
;
A
#
# COMPACT_ATOMS: atom_id res chain seq x y z
N ALA A 1 15.54 -53.74 -107.12
CA ALA A 1 15.06 -52.35 -107.31
C ALA A 1 16.23 -51.35 -107.32
N SER A 2 17.01 -51.23 -106.24
CA SER A 2 18.07 -50.20 -106.11
C SER A 2 19.17 -50.25 -107.18
N SER A 3 19.63 -51.45 -107.58
CA SER A 3 20.65 -51.58 -108.64
C SER A 3 20.16 -51.06 -109.99
N TYR A 4 18.90 -51.33 -110.36
CA TYR A 4 18.28 -50.81 -111.58
C TYR A 4 18.12 -49.28 -111.53
N SER A 5 17.77 -48.73 -110.37
CA SER A 5 17.70 -47.26 -110.18
C SER A 5 19.06 -46.58 -110.31
N ALA A 6 20.11 -47.18 -109.73
CA ALA A 6 21.49 -46.70 -109.90
C ALA A 6 21.93 -46.75 -111.37
N LEU A 7 21.66 -47.86 -112.08
CA LEU A 7 21.90 -48.00 -113.53
C LEU A 7 21.15 -46.95 -114.35
N GLY A 8 19.89 -46.67 -114.01
CA GLY A 8 19.09 -45.63 -114.65
C GLY A 8 19.68 -44.24 -114.49
N MET A 9 20.15 -43.90 -113.28
CA MET A 9 20.83 -42.63 -113.02
C MET A 9 22.18 -42.51 -113.75
N ILE A 10 22.94 -43.61 -113.86
CA ILE A 10 24.18 -43.63 -114.64
C ILE A 10 23.88 -43.38 -116.11
N TYR A 11 22.88 -44.08 -116.70
CA TYR A 11 22.48 -43.84 -118.09
C TYR A 11 21.97 -42.43 -118.33
N SER A 12 21.25 -41.82 -117.38
CA SER A 12 20.83 -40.42 -117.48
C SER A 12 22.04 -39.48 -117.50
N LYS A 13 23.05 -39.70 -116.66
CA LYS A 13 24.29 -38.91 -116.67
C LYS A 13 25.11 -39.08 -117.96
N MET A 14 24.98 -40.23 -118.63
CA MET A 14 25.64 -40.50 -119.91
C MET A 14 24.87 -39.96 -121.14
N GLY A 15 23.73 -39.30 -120.95
CA GLY A 15 22.86 -38.82 -122.04
C GLY A 15 22.14 -39.94 -122.79
N MET A 16 22.08 -41.16 -122.22
CA MET A 16 21.38 -42.31 -122.78
C MET A 16 19.94 -42.38 -122.26
N ASP A 17 19.17 -41.38 -122.61
CA ASP A 17 17.88 -41.05 -122.00
C ASP A 17 16.83 -42.16 -122.05
N ARG A 18 16.64 -42.80 -123.21
CA ARG A 18 15.68 -43.93 -123.33
C ARG A 18 16.10 -45.13 -122.49
N LYS A 19 17.40 -45.37 -122.32
CA LYS A 19 17.89 -46.47 -121.47
C LYS A 19 17.73 -46.13 -120.00
N ALA A 20 17.91 -44.86 -119.63
CA ALA A 20 17.72 -44.39 -118.26
C ALA A 20 16.29 -44.66 -117.77
N VAL A 21 15.29 -44.25 -118.56
CA VAL A 21 13.87 -44.48 -118.25
C VAL A 21 13.56 -45.97 -118.16
N ALA A 22 13.99 -46.77 -119.14
CA ALA A 22 13.72 -48.22 -119.14
C ALA A 22 14.30 -48.94 -117.90
N GLN A 23 15.46 -48.51 -117.39
CA GLN A 23 16.01 -49.08 -116.15
C GLN A 23 15.27 -48.58 -114.90
N LEU A 24 14.81 -47.33 -114.88
CA LEU A 24 14.02 -46.79 -113.77
C LEU A 24 12.62 -47.40 -113.71
N GLU A 25 11.97 -47.64 -114.84
CA GLU A 25 10.70 -48.38 -114.90
C GLU A 25 10.86 -49.83 -114.41
N LYS A 26 11.95 -50.50 -114.78
CA LYS A 26 12.29 -51.81 -114.19
C LYS A 26 12.55 -51.72 -112.68
N ALA A 27 13.17 -50.64 -112.22
CA ALA A 27 13.39 -50.43 -110.79
C ALA A 27 12.05 -50.30 -110.03
N ILE A 28 11.09 -49.58 -110.62
CA ILE A 28 9.73 -49.39 -110.09
C ILE A 28 8.92 -50.69 -110.15
N ASP A 29 8.93 -51.43 -111.26
CA ASP A 29 8.21 -52.71 -111.38
C ASP A 29 8.71 -53.75 -110.34
N VAL A 30 10.04 -53.82 -110.14
CA VAL A 30 10.61 -54.66 -109.08
C VAL A 30 10.23 -54.15 -107.68
N LEU A 31 10.10 -52.82 -107.53
CA LEU A 31 9.69 -52.22 -106.27
C LEU A 31 8.22 -52.55 -105.95
N GLU A 32 7.31 -52.39 -106.91
CA GLU A 32 5.87 -52.69 -106.75
C GLU A 32 5.61 -54.17 -106.45
N LYS A 33 6.46 -55.07 -106.96
CA LYS A 33 6.43 -56.51 -106.66
C LYS A 33 7.11 -56.87 -105.34
N SER A 34 7.78 -55.92 -104.68
CA SER A 34 8.48 -56.13 -103.42
C SER A 34 7.75 -55.47 -102.26
N THR A 35 7.72 -56.11 -101.10
CA THR A 35 7.17 -55.55 -99.86
C THR A 35 8.11 -54.53 -99.18
N ILE A 36 9.12 -54.01 -99.89
CA ILE A 36 10.21 -53.21 -99.31
C ILE A 36 9.92 -51.72 -99.46
N THR A 37 9.50 -51.10 -98.36
CA THR A 37 9.06 -49.68 -98.30
C THR A 37 10.20 -48.66 -98.25
N ASN A 38 11.43 -49.04 -97.85
CA ASN A 38 12.50 -48.05 -97.62
C ASN A 38 13.26 -47.66 -98.90
N ALA A 39 13.30 -48.54 -99.90
CA ALA A 39 13.97 -48.26 -101.18
C ALA A 39 13.08 -47.44 -102.15
N SER A 40 11.79 -47.26 -101.84
CA SER A 40 10.80 -46.65 -102.74
C SER A 40 11.01 -45.15 -102.93
N LEU A 41 11.28 -44.42 -101.83
CA LEU A 41 11.41 -42.97 -101.86
C LEU A 41 12.49 -42.51 -102.85
N VAL A 42 13.69 -43.07 -102.71
CA VAL A 42 14.85 -42.71 -103.55
C VAL A 42 14.61 -43.11 -105.01
N ILE A 43 13.94 -44.23 -105.25
CA ILE A 43 13.66 -44.71 -106.61
C ILE A 43 12.66 -43.80 -107.31
N TYR A 44 11.59 -43.38 -106.64
CA TYR A 44 10.61 -42.43 -107.20
C TYR A 44 11.20 -41.03 -107.42
N GLN A 45 12.09 -40.57 -106.54
CA GLN A 45 12.82 -39.31 -106.76
C GLN A 45 13.71 -39.36 -108.01
N ASN A 46 14.48 -40.43 -108.18
CA ASN A 46 15.32 -40.62 -109.36
C ASN A 46 14.48 -40.71 -110.65
N ALA A 47 13.33 -41.40 -110.61
CA ALA A 47 12.41 -41.47 -111.73
C ALA A 47 11.81 -40.11 -112.10
N ALA A 48 11.47 -39.29 -111.09
CA ALA A 48 10.99 -37.93 -111.30
C ALA A 48 12.06 -37.03 -111.95
N GLU A 49 13.30 -37.08 -111.44
CA GLU A 49 14.42 -36.29 -111.96
C GLU A 49 14.72 -36.62 -113.43
N VAL A 50 14.78 -37.90 -113.77
CA VAL A 50 15.06 -38.33 -115.14
C VAL A 50 13.93 -37.92 -116.09
N ASN A 51 12.66 -38.16 -115.73
CA ASN A 51 11.54 -37.76 -116.60
C ASN A 51 11.44 -36.23 -116.79
N TYR A 52 11.80 -35.45 -115.77
CA TYR A 52 11.88 -34.00 -115.89
C TYR A 52 12.93 -33.57 -116.92
N LYS A 53 14.13 -34.17 -116.91
CA LYS A 53 15.18 -33.88 -117.92
C LYS A 53 14.75 -34.20 -119.35
N LEU A 54 13.85 -35.16 -119.53
CA LEU A 54 13.34 -35.57 -120.85
C LEU A 54 12.13 -34.77 -121.33
N ASN A 55 11.71 -33.74 -120.59
CA ASN A 55 10.49 -32.98 -120.82
C ASN A 55 9.20 -33.82 -120.71
N ASN A 56 9.25 -34.97 -120.04
CA ASN A 56 8.10 -35.81 -119.69
C ASN A 56 7.48 -35.32 -118.37
N PHE A 57 6.92 -34.12 -118.38
CA PHE A 57 6.50 -33.43 -117.14
C PHE A 57 5.40 -34.16 -116.37
N ASN A 58 4.49 -34.87 -117.06
CA ASN A 58 3.39 -35.61 -116.42
C ASN A 58 3.91 -36.75 -115.53
N ASP A 59 4.82 -37.58 -116.05
CA ASP A 59 5.39 -38.69 -115.29
C ASP A 59 6.35 -38.19 -114.21
N ALA A 60 7.09 -37.11 -114.49
CA ALA A 60 7.92 -36.45 -113.49
C ALA A 60 7.10 -35.99 -112.28
N TYR A 61 5.97 -35.32 -112.52
CA TYR A 61 5.06 -34.86 -111.47
C TYR A 61 4.45 -36.02 -110.69
N LYS A 62 3.98 -37.07 -111.39
CA LYS A 62 3.42 -38.28 -110.77
C LYS A 62 4.41 -38.94 -109.80
N TYR A 63 5.64 -39.20 -110.25
CA TYR A 63 6.65 -39.84 -109.40
C TYR A 63 7.10 -38.94 -108.25
N LEU A 64 7.15 -37.63 -108.48
CA LEU A 64 7.45 -36.66 -107.43
C LEU A 64 6.37 -36.67 -106.34
N GLN A 65 5.08 -36.69 -106.72
CA GLN A 65 3.96 -36.74 -105.77
C GLN A 65 4.01 -38.00 -104.89
N ILE A 66 4.25 -39.17 -105.50
CA ILE A 66 4.41 -40.42 -104.76
C ILE A 66 5.59 -40.34 -103.76
N SER A 67 6.70 -39.70 -104.16
CA SER A 67 7.84 -39.50 -103.26
C SER A 67 7.51 -38.58 -102.07
N TYR A 68 6.67 -37.56 -102.26
CA TYR A 68 6.23 -36.68 -101.19
C TYR A 68 5.32 -37.39 -100.20
N GLU A 69 4.35 -38.17 -100.67
CA GLU A 69 3.46 -38.95 -99.81
C GLU A 69 4.25 -39.96 -98.94
N MET A 70 5.31 -40.57 -99.50
CA MET A 70 6.18 -41.48 -98.76
C MET A 70 7.06 -40.78 -97.71
N LYS A 71 7.39 -39.50 -97.90
CA LYS A 71 8.22 -38.72 -96.98
C LYS A 71 7.52 -38.47 -95.63
N ASP A 72 6.20 -38.32 -95.63
CA ASP A 72 5.42 -38.02 -94.42
C ASP A 72 5.14 -39.26 -93.55
N SER A 73 5.16 -40.47 -94.11
CA SER A 73 4.84 -41.70 -93.38
C SER A 73 5.98 -42.28 -92.53
N ILE A 74 7.25 -41.91 -92.78
CA ILE A 74 8.43 -42.60 -92.21
C ILE A 74 8.93 -41.98 -90.88
N PHE A 75 8.43 -40.81 -90.44
CA PHE A 75 9.00 -40.04 -89.31
C PHE A 75 8.07 -39.79 -88.08
N SER A 76 7.01 -40.58 -87.85
CA SER A 76 5.99 -40.26 -86.83
C SER A 76 6.28 -40.71 -85.39
N LYS A 77 6.91 -41.88 -85.17
CA LYS A 77 6.99 -42.51 -83.84
C LYS A 77 7.98 -41.83 -82.86
N GLU A 78 9.19 -41.55 -83.32
CA GLU A 78 10.27 -40.99 -82.49
C GLU A 78 9.96 -39.55 -82.03
N LYS A 79 9.27 -38.77 -82.87
CA LYS A 79 8.77 -37.43 -82.53
C LYS A 79 7.69 -37.47 -81.44
N ILE A 80 6.77 -38.45 -81.49
CA ILE A 80 5.71 -38.62 -80.49
C ILE A 80 6.32 -38.97 -79.12
N GLU A 81 7.30 -39.87 -79.09
CA GLU A 81 8.00 -40.25 -77.86
C GLU A 81 8.80 -39.08 -77.26
N ALA A 82 9.51 -38.30 -78.10
CA ALA A 82 10.23 -37.11 -77.65
C ALA A 82 9.28 -36.05 -77.06
N LEU A 83 8.12 -35.81 -77.68
CA LEU A 83 7.12 -34.86 -77.21
C LEU A 83 6.49 -35.30 -75.88
N HIS A 84 6.16 -36.59 -75.76
CA HIS A 84 5.66 -37.18 -74.51
C HIS A 84 6.67 -37.03 -73.37
N ASN A 85 7.96 -37.25 -73.63
CA ASN A 85 9.02 -37.07 -72.64
C ASN A 85 9.18 -35.61 -72.20
N ILE A 86 9.11 -34.65 -73.13
CA ILE A 86 9.15 -33.21 -72.81
C ILE A 86 7.95 -32.83 -71.95
N GLN A 87 6.74 -33.29 -72.30
CA GLN A 87 5.53 -33.02 -71.53
C GLN A 87 5.60 -33.63 -70.12
N THR A 88 6.01 -34.89 -70.01
CA THR A 88 6.19 -35.57 -68.72
C THR A 88 7.18 -34.81 -67.84
N LYS A 89 8.32 -34.39 -68.41
CA LYS A 89 9.34 -33.62 -67.68
C LYS A 89 8.82 -32.26 -67.24
N TYR A 90 8.09 -31.56 -68.09
CA TYR A 90 7.47 -30.27 -67.76
C TYR A 90 6.44 -30.41 -66.63
N GLU A 91 5.58 -31.43 -66.69
CA GLU A 91 4.59 -31.70 -65.64
C GLU A 91 5.24 -32.08 -64.31
N THR A 92 6.32 -32.88 -64.33
CA THR A 92 7.09 -33.21 -63.13
C THR A 92 7.69 -31.97 -62.47
N VAL A 93 8.36 -31.11 -63.25
CA VAL A 93 8.92 -29.84 -62.72
C VAL A 93 7.83 -28.95 -62.13
N LYS A 94 6.67 -28.84 -62.81
CA LYS A 94 5.52 -28.07 -62.29
C LYS A 94 5.01 -28.62 -60.96
N LYS A 95 4.91 -29.96 -60.83
CA LYS A 95 4.52 -30.63 -59.58
C LYS A 95 5.56 -30.42 -58.49
N GLU A 96 6.84 -30.53 -58.78
CA GLU A 96 7.92 -30.27 -57.82
C GLU A 96 7.91 -28.84 -57.29
N HIS A 97 7.72 -27.84 -58.16
CA HIS A 97 7.53 -26.45 -57.72
C HIS A 97 6.31 -26.32 -56.80
N LYS A 98 5.18 -26.94 -57.17
CA LYS A 98 3.98 -26.89 -56.34
C LYS A 98 4.17 -27.57 -54.99
N ILE A 99 4.90 -28.68 -54.92
CA ILE A 99 5.25 -29.35 -53.67
C ILE A 99 6.11 -28.43 -52.80
N LYS A 100 7.15 -27.80 -53.36
CA LYS A 100 7.99 -26.85 -52.62
C LYS A 100 7.18 -25.66 -52.08
N ASP A 101 6.26 -25.12 -52.86
CA ASP A 101 5.39 -24.04 -52.41
C ASP A 101 4.47 -24.48 -51.27
N LEU A 102 3.90 -25.69 -51.37
CA LEU A 102 3.04 -26.25 -50.33
C LEU A 102 3.83 -26.56 -49.04
N GLU A 103 5.03 -27.12 -49.15
CA GLU A 103 5.94 -27.35 -48.02
C GLU A 103 6.35 -26.05 -47.36
N TYR A 104 6.66 -25.01 -48.14
CA TYR A 104 6.95 -23.68 -47.62
C TYR A 104 5.75 -23.10 -46.87
N GLN A 105 4.54 -23.21 -47.42
CA GLN A 105 3.31 -22.77 -46.76
C GLN A 105 3.03 -23.57 -45.48
N GLN A 106 3.23 -24.88 -45.50
CA GLN A 106 3.05 -25.75 -44.34
C GLN A 106 4.04 -25.41 -43.23
N ASN A 107 5.32 -25.23 -43.56
CA ASN A 107 6.36 -24.82 -42.60
C ASN A 107 6.09 -23.43 -42.03
N LEU A 108 5.60 -22.50 -42.85
CA LEU A 108 5.18 -21.18 -42.40
C LEU A 108 3.99 -21.26 -41.44
N GLN A 109 3.02 -22.14 -41.72
CA GLN A 109 1.87 -22.36 -40.84
C GLN A 109 2.30 -22.99 -39.50
N GLN A 110 3.14 -24.03 -39.54
CA GLN A 110 3.70 -24.65 -38.34
C GLN A 110 4.50 -23.64 -37.50
N SER A 111 5.31 -22.79 -38.15
CA SER A 111 6.08 -21.75 -37.46
C SER A 111 5.16 -20.73 -36.76
N LYS A 112 4.05 -20.34 -37.40
CA LYS A 112 3.04 -19.45 -36.79
C LYS A 112 2.39 -20.07 -35.57
N GLU A 113 2.02 -21.35 -35.62
CA GLU A 113 1.42 -22.06 -34.49
C GLU A 113 2.38 -22.15 -33.30
N VAL A 114 3.66 -22.47 -33.52
CA VAL A 114 4.68 -22.50 -32.46
C VAL A 114 4.88 -21.12 -31.82
N VAL A 115 4.93 -20.06 -32.63
CA VAL A 115 5.06 -18.68 -32.14
C VAL A 115 3.83 -18.27 -31.32
N LEU A 116 2.62 -18.61 -31.76
CA LEU A 116 1.39 -18.34 -31.03
C LEU A 116 1.35 -19.07 -29.67
N ILE A 117 1.72 -20.34 -29.64
CA ILE A 117 1.83 -21.11 -28.39
C ILE A 117 2.86 -20.48 -27.45
N GLY A 118 4.00 -20.02 -27.98
CA GLY A 118 5.00 -19.29 -27.21
C GLY A 118 4.45 -18.02 -26.55
N TRP A 119 3.69 -17.22 -27.30
CA TRP A 119 3.01 -16.03 -26.76
C TRP A 119 1.96 -16.35 -25.70
N LEU A 120 1.18 -17.43 -25.89
CA LEU A 120 0.20 -17.87 -24.89
C LEU A 120 0.87 -18.32 -23.59
N ILE A 121 1.96 -19.09 -23.68
CA ILE A 121 2.74 -19.51 -22.51
C ILE A 121 3.33 -18.29 -21.79
N ALA A 122 3.92 -17.35 -22.54
CA ALA A 122 4.45 -16.11 -21.98
C ALA A 122 3.35 -15.30 -21.25
N LEU A 123 2.17 -15.19 -21.84
CA LEU A 123 1.02 -14.50 -21.23
C LEU A 123 0.59 -15.18 -19.92
N VAL A 124 0.52 -16.52 -19.88
CA VAL A 124 0.19 -17.28 -18.66
C VAL A 124 1.24 -17.05 -17.57
N ILE A 125 2.52 -17.05 -17.91
CA ILE A 125 3.61 -16.77 -16.96
C ILE A 125 3.46 -15.37 -16.37
N VAL A 126 3.17 -14.36 -17.20
CA VAL A 126 2.95 -12.99 -16.73
C VAL A 126 1.77 -12.92 -15.75
N ILE A 127 0.64 -13.55 -16.08
CA ILE A 127 -0.54 -13.59 -15.19
C ILE A 127 -0.19 -14.28 -13.86
N LEU A 128 0.55 -15.38 -13.89
CA LEU A 128 0.99 -16.08 -12.67
C LEU A 128 1.89 -15.21 -11.79
N VAL A 129 2.85 -14.50 -12.38
CA VAL A 129 3.72 -13.57 -11.65
C VAL A 129 2.89 -12.47 -10.98
N PHE A 130 1.94 -11.87 -11.69
CA PHE A 130 1.04 -10.86 -11.12
C PHE A 130 0.15 -11.44 -10.00
N ALA A 131 -0.39 -12.64 -10.17
CA ALA A 131 -1.20 -13.29 -9.16
C ALA A 131 -0.41 -13.59 -7.87
N ILE A 132 0.83 -14.09 -8.01
CA ILE A 132 1.74 -14.34 -6.89
C ILE A 132 2.10 -13.02 -6.19
N ALA A 133 2.48 -11.99 -6.94
CA ALA A 133 2.81 -10.68 -6.39
C ALA A 133 1.62 -10.06 -5.63
N PHE A 134 0.41 -10.17 -6.19
CA PHE A 134 -0.81 -9.71 -5.55
C PHE A 134 -1.14 -10.48 -4.26
N TYR A 135 -0.97 -11.80 -4.28
CA TYR A 135 -1.15 -12.65 -3.10
C TYR A 135 -0.15 -12.31 -1.98
N MET A 136 1.14 -12.16 -2.33
CA MET A 136 2.20 -11.78 -1.39
C MET A 136 1.94 -10.40 -0.78
N LYS A 137 1.51 -9.43 -1.60
CA LYS A 137 1.15 -8.09 -1.13
C LYS A 137 -0.02 -8.15 -0.14
N ARG A 138 -1.11 -8.84 -0.48
CA ARG A 138 -2.26 -9.01 0.42
C ARG A 138 -1.89 -9.69 1.74
N LYS A 139 -1.00 -10.68 1.71
CA LYS A 139 -0.51 -11.35 2.92
C LYS A 139 0.27 -10.37 3.82
N LYS A 140 1.21 -9.61 3.24
CA LYS A 140 1.98 -8.60 3.97
C LYS A 140 1.10 -7.48 4.55
N ASP A 141 0.12 -7.01 3.80
CA ASP A 141 -0.79 -5.95 4.26
C ASP A 141 -1.62 -6.40 5.47
N LYS A 142 -2.08 -7.66 5.49
CA LYS A 142 -2.76 -8.23 6.66
C LYS A 142 -1.86 -8.34 7.88
N GLU A 143 -0.63 -8.81 7.69
CA GLU A 143 0.36 -8.93 8.77
C GLU A 143 0.71 -7.55 9.36
N LEU A 144 0.92 -6.55 8.50
CA LEU A 144 1.17 -5.18 8.91
C LEU A 144 -0.02 -4.56 9.65
N ALA A 145 -1.25 -4.86 9.21
CA ALA A 145 -2.46 -4.40 9.90
C ALA A 145 -2.56 -4.98 11.32
N LEU A 146 -2.24 -6.27 11.49
CA LEU A 146 -2.20 -6.91 12.81
C LEU A 146 -1.11 -6.30 13.71
N GLN A 147 0.09 -6.06 13.17
CA GLN A 147 1.17 -5.42 13.92
C GLN A 147 0.83 -4.00 14.35
N LYS A 148 0.16 -3.22 13.48
CA LYS A 148 -0.31 -1.87 13.82
C LYS A 148 -1.38 -1.89 14.92
N ASP A 149 -2.29 -2.86 14.90
CA ASP A 149 -3.30 -3.00 15.95
C ASP A 149 -2.67 -3.34 17.31
N ASP A 150 -1.70 -4.26 17.34
CA ASP A 150 -0.96 -4.61 18.56
C ASP A 150 -0.15 -3.42 19.10
N LEU A 151 0.52 -2.68 18.21
CA LEU A 151 1.27 -1.48 18.58
C LEU A 151 0.34 -0.42 19.18
N HIS A 152 -0.80 -0.16 18.54
CA HIS A 152 -1.77 0.83 19.03
C HIS A 152 -2.39 0.41 20.37
N LYS A 153 -2.61 -0.89 20.61
CA LYS A 153 -3.02 -1.40 21.92
C LYS A 153 -1.95 -1.17 22.99
N LYS A 154 -0.68 -1.41 22.67
CA LYS A 154 0.45 -1.16 23.57
C LYS A 154 0.61 0.33 23.90
N GLU A 155 0.51 1.20 22.90
CA GLU A 155 0.56 2.66 23.10
C GLU A 155 -0.58 3.14 24.01
N LYS A 156 -1.81 2.66 23.79
CA LYS A 156 -2.95 2.97 24.67
C LYS A 156 -2.73 2.48 26.10
N ALA A 157 -2.26 1.25 26.27
CA ALA A 157 -1.99 0.70 27.59
C ALA A 157 -0.89 1.49 28.33
N LEU A 158 0.16 1.91 27.60
CA LEU A 158 1.22 2.73 28.15
C LEU A 158 0.72 4.11 28.57
N SER A 159 -0.09 4.76 27.72
CA SER A 159 -0.69 6.06 28.03
C SER A 159 -1.59 6.01 29.28
N VAL A 160 -2.40 4.96 29.42
CA VAL A 160 -3.23 4.75 30.63
C VAL A 160 -2.36 4.57 31.88
N LEU A 161 -1.28 3.77 31.77
CA LEU A 161 -0.35 3.56 32.88
C LEU A 161 0.39 4.85 33.28
N GLU A 162 0.78 5.68 32.31
CA GLU A 162 1.39 6.98 32.57
C GLU A 162 0.42 7.95 33.25
N MET A 163 -0.83 8.01 32.80
CA MET A 163 -1.87 8.80 33.47
C MET A 163 -2.10 8.33 34.91
N GLU A 164 -2.16 7.02 35.14
CA GLU A 164 -2.33 6.47 36.50
C GLU A 164 -1.17 6.87 37.41
N LYS A 165 0.07 6.80 36.90
CA LYS A 165 1.27 7.24 37.64
C LYS A 165 1.24 8.73 37.94
N MET A 166 0.83 9.57 36.98
CA MET A 166 0.70 11.02 37.20
C MET A 166 -0.36 11.33 38.26
N ASN A 167 -1.54 10.72 38.15
CA ASN A 167 -2.63 10.91 39.11
C ASN A 167 -2.24 10.45 40.52
N ARG A 168 -1.51 9.34 40.63
CA ARG A 168 -0.99 8.86 41.92
C ARG A 168 -0.01 9.85 42.52
N LYS A 169 0.93 10.36 41.72
CA LYS A 169 1.91 11.36 42.17
C LYS A 169 1.26 12.67 42.58
N GLU A 170 0.24 13.12 41.84
CA GLU A 170 -0.56 14.28 42.19
C GLU A 170 -1.27 14.08 43.53
N GLY A 171 -1.90 12.92 43.73
CA GLY A 171 -2.53 12.57 45.01
C GLY A 171 -1.55 12.53 46.18
N GLU A 172 -0.33 12.04 45.97
CA GLU A 172 0.75 12.05 46.97
C GLU A 172 1.20 13.47 47.31
N LEU A 173 1.44 14.32 46.31
CA LEU A 173 1.80 15.73 46.49
C LEU A 173 0.69 16.51 47.23
N GLN A 174 -0.57 16.28 46.88
CA GLN A 174 -1.69 16.95 47.56
C GLN A 174 -1.79 16.53 49.02
N LYS A 175 -1.54 15.25 49.34
CA LYS A 175 -1.47 14.78 50.73
C LYS A 175 -0.32 15.45 51.49
N GLU A 176 0.86 15.58 50.88
CA GLU A 176 2.00 16.25 51.49
C GLU A 176 1.71 17.74 51.75
N LEU A 177 1.12 18.44 50.77
CA LEU A 177 0.70 19.83 50.93
C LEU A 177 -0.29 20.00 52.07
N ASN A 178 -1.32 19.14 52.12
CA ASN A 178 -2.32 19.16 53.19
C ASN A 178 -1.67 18.91 54.56
N TYR A 179 -0.72 17.98 54.64
CA TYR A 179 0.03 17.68 55.87
C TYR A 179 0.85 18.90 56.34
N LYS A 180 1.64 19.50 55.45
CA LYS A 180 2.45 20.69 55.77
C LYS A 180 1.58 21.87 56.19
N SER A 181 0.47 22.09 55.50
CA SER A 181 -0.46 23.17 55.81
C SER A 181 -1.16 22.97 57.17
N LYS A 182 -1.50 21.72 57.52
CA LYS A 182 -1.98 21.37 58.86
C LYS A 182 -0.92 21.63 59.94
N GLN A 183 0.35 21.28 59.68
CA GLN A 183 1.44 21.60 60.60
C GLN A 183 1.58 23.11 60.82
N LEU A 184 1.53 23.91 59.75
CA LEU A 184 1.60 25.37 59.84
C LEU A 184 0.44 25.95 60.66
N THR A 185 -0.77 25.42 60.49
CA THR A 185 -1.94 25.79 61.30
C THR A 185 -1.69 25.52 62.79
N THR A 186 -1.17 24.33 63.12
CA THR A 186 -0.81 23.97 64.51
C THR A 186 0.28 24.90 65.06
N HIS A 187 1.30 25.22 64.27
CA HIS A 187 2.36 26.15 64.68
C HIS A 187 1.81 27.56 64.96
N ALA A 188 0.92 28.06 64.10
CA ALA A 188 0.26 29.36 64.30
C ALA A 188 -0.56 29.36 65.60
N LEU A 189 -1.31 28.29 65.88
CA LEU A 189 -2.06 28.15 67.13
C LEU A 189 -1.14 28.14 68.36
N ASN A 190 -0.03 27.41 68.32
CA ASN A 190 0.95 27.40 69.41
C ASN A 190 1.57 28.78 69.63
N MET A 191 1.84 29.53 68.57
CA MET A 191 2.36 30.90 68.65
C MET A 191 1.33 31.84 69.30
N MET A 192 0.05 31.70 68.97
CA MET A 192 -1.01 32.46 69.64
C MET A 192 -1.13 32.11 71.12
N GLN A 193 -1.07 30.84 71.49
CA GLN A 193 -1.08 30.41 72.90
C GLN A 193 0.11 31.00 73.67
N LYS A 194 1.30 31.01 73.06
CA LYS A 194 2.48 31.65 73.64
C LYS A 194 2.26 33.16 73.83
N ASN A 195 1.74 33.85 72.82
CA ASN A 195 1.48 35.28 72.92
C ASN A 195 0.42 35.58 73.97
N LYS A 196 -0.58 34.70 74.15
CA LYS A 196 -1.51 34.82 75.27
C LYS A 196 -0.82 34.72 76.64
N LEU A 197 0.03 33.70 76.85
CA LEU A 197 0.75 33.57 78.11
C LEU A 197 1.57 34.84 78.42
N LEU A 198 2.18 35.45 77.40
CA LEU A 198 2.88 36.71 77.55
C LEU A 198 1.96 37.87 77.95
N GLN A 199 0.71 37.92 77.46
CA GLN A 199 -0.27 38.92 77.89
C GLN A 199 -0.72 38.70 79.33
N GLU A 200 -0.96 37.45 79.73
CA GLU A 200 -1.32 37.11 81.12
C GLU A 200 -0.20 37.52 82.08
N LEU A 201 1.06 37.17 81.75
CA LEU A 201 2.23 37.61 82.49
C LEU A 201 2.37 39.14 82.52
N GLN A 202 2.10 39.83 81.41
CA GLN A 202 2.13 41.28 81.37
C GLN A 202 1.11 41.90 82.32
N LYS A 203 -0.12 41.36 82.34
CA LYS A 203 -1.19 41.83 83.23
C LYS A 203 -0.80 41.63 84.69
N ASP A 204 -0.25 40.48 85.03
CA ASP A 204 0.20 40.18 86.40
C ASP A 204 1.33 41.13 86.82
N VAL A 205 2.30 41.40 85.94
CA VAL A 205 3.40 42.34 86.20
C VAL A 205 2.88 43.77 86.38
N ILE A 206 1.91 44.22 85.56
CA ILE A 206 1.28 45.54 85.71
C ILE A 206 0.58 45.65 87.06
N MET A 207 -0.23 44.65 87.44
CA MET A 207 -0.96 44.64 88.72
C MET A 207 0.00 44.67 89.92
N LEU A 208 1.09 43.91 89.86
CA LEU A 208 2.15 43.94 90.87
C LEU A 208 2.84 45.30 90.92
N SER A 209 3.07 45.94 89.78
CA SER A 209 3.65 47.29 89.72
C SER A 209 2.72 48.32 90.39
N GLU A 210 1.40 48.25 90.13
CA GLU A 210 0.40 49.19 90.64
C GLU A 210 0.26 49.13 92.17
N ASN A 211 0.35 47.92 92.73
CA ASN A 211 0.26 47.65 94.17
C ASN A 211 1.58 47.85 94.95
N SER A 212 2.68 48.18 94.27
CA SER A 212 4.01 48.35 94.89
C SER A 212 4.27 49.78 95.40
N LYS A 213 5.12 49.93 96.43
CA LYS A 213 5.56 51.25 96.95
C LYS A 213 6.23 52.07 95.84
N SER A 214 6.09 53.41 95.89
CA SER A 214 6.42 54.34 94.78
C SER A 214 7.78 54.16 94.10
N ASN A 215 8.82 53.65 94.77
CA ASN A 215 10.15 53.42 94.19
C ASN A 215 10.27 52.13 93.38
N SER A 216 9.41 51.12 93.60
CA SER A 216 9.48 49.81 92.92
C SER A 216 8.81 49.82 91.54
N LYS A 217 8.00 50.83 91.21
CA LYS A 217 7.35 50.98 89.91
C LYS A 217 8.33 51.15 88.75
N GLN A 218 9.50 51.76 88.99
CA GLN A 218 10.53 51.94 87.97
C GLN A 218 11.20 50.61 87.55
N ASP A 219 11.24 49.62 88.45
CA ASP A 219 11.89 48.33 88.20
C ASP A 219 11.04 47.40 87.29
N PHE A 220 9.72 47.59 87.25
CA PHE A 220 8.82 46.78 86.40
C PHE A 220 8.72 47.30 84.96
N ASN A 221 8.96 48.59 84.71
CA ASN A 221 8.84 49.22 83.39
C ASN A 221 9.71 48.60 82.28
N PRO A 222 10.96 48.14 82.53
CA PRO A 222 11.75 47.42 81.54
C PRO A 222 11.14 46.07 81.14
N VAL A 223 10.55 45.35 82.09
CA VAL A 223 9.90 44.04 81.87
C VAL A 223 8.62 44.23 81.06
N ILE A 224 7.79 45.22 81.43
CA ILE A 224 6.56 45.56 80.68
C ILE A 224 6.90 45.94 79.23
N ARG A 225 7.94 46.76 79.02
CA ARG A 225 8.40 47.12 77.66
C ARG A 225 8.97 45.94 76.89
N ALA A 226 9.63 44.99 77.56
CA ALA A 226 10.10 43.77 76.91
C ALA A 226 8.93 42.86 76.48
N LEU A 227 7.88 42.76 77.30
CA LEU A 227 6.66 42.04 76.96
C LEU A 227 5.91 42.72 75.80
N ASP A 228 5.74 44.04 75.81
CA ASP A 228 5.12 44.80 74.71
C ASP A 228 5.83 44.59 73.37
N ARG A 229 7.18 44.56 73.37
CA ARG A 229 7.94 44.28 72.13
C ARG A 229 7.66 42.89 71.54
N ASN A 230 7.31 41.92 72.39
CA ASN A 230 7.05 40.54 71.98
C ASN A 230 5.56 40.26 71.71
N LEU A 231 4.66 41.16 72.11
CA LEU A 231 3.22 41.02 71.94
C LEU A 231 2.75 41.73 70.65
N LYS A 232 2.65 40.99 69.55
CA LYS A 232 2.06 41.48 68.28
C LYS A 232 0.85 40.65 67.83
N LEU A 233 -0.24 40.72 68.62
CA LEU A 233 -1.39 39.81 68.49
C LEU A 233 -2.22 39.91 67.19
N ASN A 234 -2.26 41.06 66.53
CA ASN A 234 -3.07 41.19 65.31
C ASN A 234 -2.45 40.47 64.10
N GLN A 235 -1.12 40.34 64.04
CA GLN A 235 -0.45 39.63 62.94
C GLN A 235 -0.65 38.10 63.01
N ASP A 236 -0.82 37.54 64.20
CA ASP A 236 -0.94 36.09 64.37
C ASP A 236 -2.26 35.55 63.84
N TRP A 237 -3.33 36.34 63.96
CA TRP A 237 -4.66 35.89 63.56
C TRP A 237 -4.88 35.96 62.04
N ASP A 238 -4.28 36.95 61.39
CA ASP A 238 -4.26 37.01 59.93
C ASP A 238 -3.40 35.88 59.35
N LEU A 239 -2.28 35.55 60.02
CA LEU A 239 -1.41 34.43 59.62
C LEU A 239 -2.11 33.08 59.78
N PHE A 240 -2.78 32.85 60.90
CA PHE A 240 -3.63 31.67 61.06
C PHE A 240 -4.72 31.62 60.00
N LYS A 241 -5.44 32.74 59.77
CA LYS A 241 -6.56 32.76 58.82
C LYS A 241 -6.08 32.31 57.44
N LYS A 242 -4.92 32.80 57.00
CA LYS A 242 -4.28 32.40 55.75
C LYS A 242 -4.01 30.89 55.71
N TYR A 243 -3.30 30.34 56.69
CA TYR A 243 -2.98 28.90 56.71
C TYR A 243 -4.24 28.02 56.86
N PHE A 244 -5.20 28.48 57.65
CA PHE A 244 -6.46 27.79 57.83
C PHE A 244 -7.29 27.75 56.54
N GLU A 245 -7.34 28.85 55.78
CA GLU A 245 -7.99 28.92 54.45
C GLU A 245 -7.28 28.04 53.41
N ASP A 246 -5.96 27.91 53.48
CA ASP A 246 -5.20 27.03 52.60
C ASP A 246 -5.54 25.54 52.83
N VAL A 247 -5.80 25.12 54.08
CA VAL A 247 -6.24 23.75 54.42
C VAL A 247 -7.73 23.55 54.18
N ASN A 248 -8.55 24.50 54.64
CA ASN A 248 -10.01 24.41 54.67
C ASN A 248 -10.58 25.37 53.64
N LYS A 249 -10.29 25.08 52.36
CA LYS A 249 -10.76 25.89 51.24
C LYS A 249 -12.28 26.09 51.33
N GLU A 250 -12.70 27.33 51.03
CA GLU A 250 -14.11 27.75 51.03
C GLU A 250 -14.81 27.71 52.40
N PHE A 251 -14.16 27.34 53.50
CA PHE A 251 -14.80 27.24 54.81
C PHE A 251 -15.53 28.53 55.20
N TYR A 252 -14.85 29.68 55.14
CA TYR A 252 -15.47 30.96 55.48
C TYR A 252 -16.50 31.42 54.44
N ALA A 253 -16.36 30.99 53.17
CA ALA A 253 -17.35 31.27 52.13
C ALA A 253 -18.66 30.53 52.46
N LYS A 254 -18.59 29.21 52.68
CA LYS A 254 -19.76 28.41 53.08
C LYS A 254 -20.39 28.88 54.39
N LEU A 255 -19.57 29.31 55.34
CA LEU A 255 -20.05 29.87 56.61
C LEU A 255 -20.87 31.16 56.39
N LYS A 256 -20.40 32.03 55.47
CA LYS A 256 -21.10 33.25 55.07
C LYS A 256 -22.34 32.99 54.22
N ASP A 257 -22.32 31.94 53.40
CA ASP A 257 -23.49 31.53 52.60
C ASP A 257 -24.66 31.10 53.50
N ILE A 258 -24.37 30.50 54.66
CA ILE A 258 -25.39 30.18 55.66
C ILE A 258 -25.89 31.44 56.36
N ASN A 259 -24.99 32.33 56.77
CA ASN A 259 -25.34 33.57 57.44
C ASN A 259 -24.32 34.68 57.14
N GLN A 260 -24.73 35.68 56.35
CA GLN A 260 -23.87 36.79 55.94
C GLN A 260 -23.55 37.76 57.10
N GLU A 261 -24.35 37.77 58.17
CA GLU A 261 -24.17 38.62 59.36
C GLU A 261 -23.21 38.00 60.40
N ILE A 262 -22.51 36.92 60.04
CA ILE A 262 -21.53 36.32 60.93
C ILE A 262 -20.33 37.25 61.13
N THR A 263 -20.02 37.53 62.39
CA THR A 263 -18.95 38.46 62.75
C THR A 263 -17.57 37.82 62.66
N VAL A 264 -16.51 38.62 62.62
CA VAL A 264 -15.11 38.13 62.62
C VAL A 264 -14.80 37.28 63.86
N SER A 265 -15.34 37.64 65.03
CA SER A 265 -15.18 36.87 66.27
C SER A 265 -15.85 35.49 66.18
N GLU A 266 -17.04 35.44 65.56
CA GLU A 266 -17.78 34.19 65.33
C GLU A 266 -17.11 33.31 64.26
N MET A 267 -16.52 33.90 63.22
CA MET A 267 -15.69 33.19 62.24
C MET A 267 -14.46 32.55 62.91
N ARG A 268 -13.77 33.31 63.77
CA ARG A 268 -12.62 32.82 64.57
C ARG A 268 -13.03 31.65 65.45
N LEU A 269 -14.16 31.77 66.14
CA LEU A 269 -14.73 30.68 66.95
C LEU A 269 -15.05 29.46 66.09
N ALA A 270 -15.69 29.64 64.94
CA ALA A 270 -16.05 28.55 64.03
C ALA A 270 -14.80 27.80 63.51
N ALA A 271 -13.72 28.53 63.17
CA ALA A 271 -12.46 27.93 62.75
C ALA A 271 -11.80 27.10 63.87
N LEU A 272 -11.81 27.59 65.11
CA LEU A 272 -11.29 26.84 66.25
C LEU A 272 -12.13 25.58 66.55
N VAL A 273 -13.45 25.67 66.38
CA VAL A 273 -14.34 24.50 66.48
C VAL A 273 -14.09 23.51 65.35
N LYS A 274 -13.83 23.97 64.13
CA LYS A 274 -13.46 23.12 62.98
C LYS A 274 -12.17 22.33 63.25
N LEU A 275 -11.24 22.94 63.97
CA LEU A 275 -10.01 22.30 64.45
C LEU A 275 -10.21 21.40 65.67
N LYS A 276 -11.47 21.13 66.06
CA LYS A 276 -11.86 20.28 67.19
C LYS A 276 -11.34 20.76 68.54
N MET A 277 -11.08 22.05 68.69
CA MET A 277 -10.66 22.60 69.99
C MET A 277 -11.83 22.56 70.98
N ASN A 278 -11.54 22.12 72.20
CA ASN A 278 -12.53 22.08 73.26
C ASN A 278 -12.80 23.49 73.83
N ILE A 279 -13.78 23.63 74.71
CA ILE A 279 -14.19 24.94 75.26
C ILE A 279 -13.02 25.63 75.99
N LYS A 280 -12.21 24.88 76.75
CA LYS A 280 -11.08 25.43 77.51
C LYS A 280 -9.97 25.89 76.57
N GLU A 281 -9.64 25.10 75.56
CA GLU A 281 -8.63 25.44 74.55
C GLU A 281 -9.04 26.65 73.70
N THR A 282 -10.31 26.70 73.30
CA THR A 282 -10.87 27.83 72.56
C THR A 282 -10.87 29.10 73.40
N ALA A 283 -11.23 28.99 74.68
CA ALA A 283 -11.18 30.08 75.67
C ALA A 283 -9.75 30.58 75.86
N SER A 284 -8.79 29.65 75.89
CA SER A 284 -7.38 29.98 75.84
C SER A 284 -7.05 30.77 74.57
N VAL A 285 -7.27 30.25 73.36
CA VAL A 285 -6.85 30.95 72.14
C VAL A 285 -7.54 32.31 71.94
N LEU A 286 -8.81 32.46 72.32
CA LEU A 286 -9.58 33.71 72.13
C LEU A 286 -9.44 34.71 73.29
N ASN A 287 -8.70 34.36 74.35
CA ASN A 287 -8.62 35.16 75.58
C ASN A 287 -10.00 35.50 76.17
N LEU A 288 -10.83 34.47 76.32
CA LEU A 288 -12.17 34.56 76.90
C LEU A 288 -12.29 33.61 78.09
N GLU A 289 -13.24 33.86 78.97
CA GLU A 289 -13.64 32.87 79.98
C GLU A 289 -14.28 31.63 79.31
N PRO A 290 -14.05 30.40 79.81
CA PRO A 290 -14.69 29.19 79.28
C PRO A 290 -16.22 29.28 79.23
N THR A 291 -16.83 29.95 80.21
CA THR A 291 -18.27 30.25 80.25
C THR A 291 -18.69 31.14 79.07
N SER A 292 -17.89 32.16 78.76
CA SER A 292 -18.12 33.06 77.62
C SER A 292 -18.03 32.31 76.29
N VAL A 293 -17.09 31.37 76.14
CA VAL A 293 -17.00 30.52 74.94
C VAL A 293 -18.21 29.59 74.80
N LYS A 294 -18.70 29.01 75.91
CA LYS A 294 -19.91 28.18 75.90
C LYS A 294 -21.11 28.97 75.39
N THR A 295 -21.28 30.20 75.87
CA THR A 295 -22.35 31.10 75.41
C THR A 295 -22.14 31.51 73.94
N ALA A 296 -20.90 31.81 73.53
CA ALA A 296 -20.59 32.16 72.14
C ALA A 296 -20.88 31.01 71.17
N ARG A 297 -20.56 29.75 71.53
CA ARG A 297 -20.91 28.55 70.74
C ARG A 297 -22.43 28.39 70.61
N TYR A 298 -23.19 28.66 71.67
CA TYR A 298 -24.65 28.63 71.61
C TYR A 298 -25.23 29.70 70.67
N ARG A 299 -24.70 30.94 70.73
CA ARG A 299 -25.10 32.02 69.81
C ARG A 299 -24.77 31.68 68.36
N LEU A 300 -23.56 31.16 68.13
CA LEU A 300 -23.12 30.71 66.81
C LEU A 300 -24.03 29.60 66.27
N LYS A 301 -24.39 28.63 67.11
CA LYS A 301 -25.32 27.55 66.76
C LYS A 301 -26.68 28.10 66.29
N LYS A 302 -27.24 29.08 67.02
CA LYS A 302 -28.49 29.75 66.64
C LYS A 302 -28.37 30.52 65.32
N LYS A 303 -27.29 31.28 65.15
CA LYS A 303 -27.03 32.06 63.91
C LYS A 303 -26.83 31.19 62.68
N LEU A 304 -26.27 29.99 62.84
CA LEU A 304 -26.09 29.02 61.77
C LEU A 304 -27.33 28.14 61.54
N HIS A 305 -28.45 28.42 62.22
CA HIS A 305 -29.71 27.67 62.11
C HIS A 305 -29.57 26.17 62.38
N ILE A 306 -28.67 25.78 63.29
CA ILE A 306 -28.41 24.38 63.62
C ILE A 306 -29.44 23.88 64.63
N ALA A 307 -30.05 22.72 64.35
CA ALA A 307 -31.02 22.09 65.24
C ALA A 307 -30.48 21.88 66.67
N PRO A 308 -31.31 22.01 67.72
CA PRO A 308 -30.87 21.93 69.12
C PRO A 308 -30.12 20.64 69.46
N GLU A 309 -30.46 19.53 68.79
CA GLU A 309 -29.91 18.20 69.08
C GLU A 309 -28.62 17.89 68.32
N ARG A 310 -28.29 18.68 67.31
CA ARG A 310 -27.07 18.48 66.50
C ARG A 310 -25.88 19.18 67.14
N ASP A 311 -24.76 18.50 67.31
CA ASP A 311 -23.54 19.15 67.84
C ASP A 311 -22.98 20.19 66.87
N LEU A 312 -22.49 21.31 67.41
CA LEU A 312 -21.89 22.38 66.62
C LEU A 312 -20.60 21.92 65.94
N SER A 313 -19.78 21.12 66.63
CA SER A 313 -18.51 20.61 66.11
C SER A 313 -18.74 19.61 64.98
N ASP A 314 -19.76 18.77 65.10
CA ASP A 314 -20.17 17.86 64.03
C ASP A 314 -20.64 18.64 62.79
N PHE A 315 -21.53 19.62 62.97
CA PHE A 315 -21.99 20.46 61.87
C PHE A 315 -20.84 21.19 61.17
N ILE A 316 -20.01 21.90 61.94
CA ILE A 316 -18.84 22.63 61.41
C ILE A 316 -17.82 21.66 60.79
N GLY A 317 -17.67 20.45 61.35
CA GLY A 317 -16.83 19.38 60.82
C GLY A 317 -17.14 19.02 59.37
N HIS A 318 -18.39 19.19 58.92
CA HIS A 318 -18.82 18.89 57.55
C HIS A 318 -18.81 20.08 56.57
N LEU A 319 -18.59 21.31 57.06
CA LEU A 319 -18.45 22.53 56.23
C LEU A 319 -17.10 22.58 55.50
#